data_AF-A0A4U1FIH5-F1
#
_entry.id   AF-A0A4U1FIH5-F1
#
_cell.length_a   1.000
_cell.length_b   1.000
_cell.length_c   1.000
_cell.angle_alpha   90.00
_cell.angle_beta   90.00
_cell.angle_gamma   90.00
#
_symmetry.space_group_name_H-M   'P 1'
#
loop_
_entity.id
_entity.type
_entity.pdbx_description
1 polymer ?
#
loop_
_entity_poly.entity_id
_entity_poly.type
_entity_poly.pdbx_seq_one_letter_code
_entity_poly.pdbx_strand_id
1 'polypeptide(L)' 'ILEEEEDVLMRVIKKVKADFEKAAKDMRKLKTRPDDEELKEPYGLYKQSVIGDVDTECPGLLNLKGKAKWEAWNLNK' A
#
# COMPACT_ATOMS: atom_id res chain seq x y z
N ILE A 1 30.33 -4.12 -15.07
CA ILE A 1 29.12 -4.79 -15.62
C ILE A 1 28.21 -5.29 -14.51
N LEU A 2 28.44 -6.45 -13.87
CA LEU A 2 27.51 -6.97 -12.83
C LEU A 2 27.37 -6.02 -11.61
N GLU A 3 28.48 -5.51 -11.08
CA GLU A 3 28.44 -4.53 -9.96
C GLU A 3 27.80 -3.19 -10.35
N GLU A 4 27.94 -2.76 -11.61
CA GLU A 4 27.30 -1.53 -12.10
C GLU A 4 25.79 -1.73 -12.31
N GLU A 5 25.37 -2.89 -12.79
CA GLU A 5 23.94 -3.25 -12.91
C GLU A 5 23.28 -3.33 -11.53
N GLU A 6 23.95 -3.92 -10.54
CA GLU A 6 23.48 -3.93 -9.15
C GLU A 6 23.38 -2.51 -8.56
N ASP A 7 24.37 -1.64 -8.78
CA ASP A 7 24.34 -0.24 -8.30
C ASP A 7 23.19 0.55 -8.95
N VAL A 8 22.96 0.37 -10.27
CA VAL A 8 21.81 0.97 -10.96
C VAL A 8 20.49 0.47 -10.38
N LEU A 9 20.34 -0.84 -10.18
CA LEU A 9 19.15 -1.44 -9.59
C LEU A 9 18.90 -0.91 -8.17
N MET A 10 19.93 -0.84 -7.34
CA MET A 10 19.83 -0.35 -5.97
C MET A 10 19.46 1.13 -5.91
N ARG A 11 19.95 1.96 -6.84
CA ARG A 11 19.53 3.37 -6.96
C ARG A 11 18.06 3.50 -7.32
N VAL A 12 17.57 2.69 -8.25
CA VAL A 12 16.16 2.69 -8.67
C VAL A 12 15.27 2.24 -7.51
N ILE A 13 15.57 1.12 -6.86
CA ILE A 13 14.80 0.60 -5.72
C ILE A 13 14.75 1.64 -4.59
N LYS A 14 15.89 2.26 -4.27
CA LYS A 14 15.96 3.28 -3.22
C LYS A 14 15.09 4.49 -3.53
N LYS A 15 15.07 4.93 -4.80
CA LYS A 15 14.21 6.04 -5.24
C LYS A 15 12.73 5.68 -5.12
N VAL A 16 12.32 4.52 -5.65
CA VAL A 16 10.93 4.05 -5.58
C VAL A 16 10.44 3.96 -4.13
N LYS A 17 11.26 3.41 -3.25
CA LYS A 17 10.95 3.34 -1.81
C LYS A 17 10.78 4.73 -1.18
N ALA A 18 11.68 5.66 -1.49
CA ALA A 18 11.60 7.03 -0.96
C ALA A 18 10.34 7.77 -1.44
N ASP A 19 9.99 7.62 -2.72
CA ASP A 19 8.79 8.21 -3.31
C ASP A 19 7.51 7.63 -2.68
N PHE A 20 7.46 6.31 -2.47
CA PHE A 20 6.36 5.63 -1.78
C PHE A 20 6.19 6.12 -0.33
N GLU A 21 7.27 6.17 0.44
CA GLU A 21 7.23 6.65 1.82
C GLU A 21 6.79 8.12 1.92
N LYS A 22 7.23 8.95 0.96
CA LYS A 22 6.81 10.34 0.87
C LYS A 22 5.30 10.44 0.56
N ALA A 23 4.81 9.70 -0.43
CA ALA A 23 3.38 9.69 -0.77
C ALA A 23 2.51 9.23 0.41
N ALA A 24 2.92 8.17 1.11
CA ALA A 24 2.24 7.68 2.31
C ALA A 24 2.22 8.72 3.45
N LYS A 25 3.30 9.49 3.61
CA LYS A 25 3.37 10.61 4.58
C LYS A 25 2.47 11.77 4.16
N ASP A 26 2.46 12.11 2.88
CA ASP A 26 1.68 13.23 2.34
C ASP A 26 0.17 12.94 2.42
N MET A 27 -0.25 11.69 2.24
CA MET A 27 -1.65 11.26 2.40
C MET A 27 -2.19 11.50 3.83
N ARG A 28 -1.32 11.44 4.84
CA ARG A 28 -1.69 11.74 6.24
C ARG A 28 -1.80 13.24 6.52
N LYS A 29 -1.32 14.10 5.62
CA LYS A 29 -1.28 15.57 5.76
C LYS A 29 -2.36 16.27 4.94
N LEU A 30 -3.25 15.53 4.28
CA LEU A 30 -4.34 16.11 3.51
C LEU A 30 -5.23 16.96 4.43
N LYS A 31 -5.57 18.17 3.98
CA LYS A 31 -6.40 19.13 4.74
C LYS A 31 -7.83 18.63 4.92
N THR A 32 -8.30 17.83 3.97
CA THR A 32 -9.60 17.17 3.99
C THR A 32 -9.37 15.68 3.89
N ARG A 33 -10.07 14.91 4.73
CA ARG A 33 -10.04 13.45 4.64
C ARG A 33 -10.80 13.02 3.37
N PRO A 34 -10.18 12.26 2.45
CA PRO A 34 -10.88 11.63 1.35
C PRO A 34 -12.01 10.73 1.85
N ASP A 35 -13.02 10.49 1.04
CA ASP A 35 -14.10 9.60 1.44
C ASP A 35 -13.62 8.13 1.60
N ASP A 36 -14.46 7.30 2.21
CA ASP A 36 -14.07 5.92 2.50
C ASP A 36 -13.86 5.08 1.23
N GLU A 37 -14.47 5.44 0.09
CA GLU A 37 -14.26 4.76 -1.19
C GLU A 37 -12.90 5.14 -1.79
N GLU A 38 -12.56 6.43 -1.78
CA GLU A 38 -11.26 6.96 -2.21
C GLU A 38 -10.09 6.39 -1.38
N LEU A 39 -10.35 5.99 -0.12
CA LEU A 39 -9.35 5.41 0.76
C LEU A 39 -9.14 3.90 0.58
N LYS A 40 -10.03 3.18 -0.12
CA LYS A 40 -9.93 1.72 -0.28
C LYS A 40 -8.72 1.32 -1.12
N GLU A 41 -8.63 1.86 -2.34
CA GLU A 41 -7.55 1.55 -3.27
C GLU A 41 -6.14 1.83 -2.69
N PRO A 42 -5.83 3.03 -2.16
CA PRO A 42 -4.52 3.30 -1.58
C PRO A 42 -4.25 2.45 -0.34
N TYR A 43 -5.27 2.06 0.42
CA TYR A 43 -5.10 1.12 1.54
C TYR A 43 -4.68 -0.27 1.05
N GLY A 44 -5.35 -0.80 0.03
CA GLY A 44 -5.04 -2.11 -0.55
C GLY A 44 -3.61 -2.16 -1.11
N LEU A 45 -3.26 -1.18 -1.94
CA LEU A 45 -1.92 -1.04 -2.52
C LEU A 45 -0.83 -0.88 -1.46
N TYR A 46 -1.09 -0.09 -0.41
CA TYR A 46 -0.16 0.10 0.69
C TYR A 46 0.10 -1.22 1.44
N LYS A 47 -0.97 -1.99 1.72
CA LYS A 47 -0.87 -3.28 2.40
C LYS A 47 -0.11 -4.30 1.57
N GLN A 48 -0.42 -4.42 0.28
CA GLN A 48 0.31 -5.29 -0.65
C GLN A 48 1.79 -4.91 -0.74
N SER A 49 2.10 -3.62 -0.82
CA SER A 49 3.49 -3.15 -0.96
C SER A 49 4.35 -3.38 0.29
N VAL A 50 3.75 -3.49 1.48
CA VAL A 50 4.48 -3.59 2.76
C VAL A 50 4.49 -5.02 3.30
N ILE A 51 3.40 -5.76 3.12
CA ILE A 51 3.21 -7.11 3.69
C ILE A 51 3.24 -8.19 2.60
N GLY A 52 2.86 -7.84 1.37
CA GLY A 52 2.52 -8.80 0.33
C GLY A 52 1.07 -9.25 0.43
N ASP A 53 0.83 -10.44 -0.09
CA ASP A 53 -0.50 -11.03 -0.18
C ASP A 53 -1.21 -11.07 1.18
N VAL A 54 -2.52 -10.86 1.16
CA VAL A 54 -3.34 -10.94 2.39
C VAL A 54 -3.22 -12.33 3.02
N ASP A 55 -2.80 -12.32 4.28
CA ASP A 55 -2.50 -13.50 5.11
C ASP A 55 -3.53 -13.69 6.25
N THR A 56 -4.52 -12.80 6.33
CA THR A 56 -5.58 -12.83 7.35
C THR A 56 -6.90 -13.34 6.80
N GLU A 57 -7.72 -13.95 7.65
CA GLU A 57 -9.09 -14.36 7.32
C GLU A 57 -10.02 -13.16 7.08
N CYS A 58 -11.04 -13.37 6.25
CA CYS A 58 -12.05 -12.35 5.96
C CYS A 58 -12.86 -12.02 7.23
N PRO A 59 -12.94 -10.74 7.65
CA PRO A 59 -13.72 -10.35 8.81
C PRO A 59 -15.21 -10.70 8.68
N GLY A 60 -15.82 -11.12 9.79
CA GLY A 60 -17.24 -11.49 9.84
C GLY A 60 -18.20 -10.36 9.46
N LEU A 61 -19.43 -10.71 9.08
CA LEU A 61 -20.44 -9.80 8.50
C LEU A 61 -20.81 -8.60 9.39
N LEU A 62 -20.63 -8.70 10.71
CA LEU A 62 -20.89 -7.59 11.64
C LEU A 62 -19.78 -6.53 11.64
N ASN A 63 -18.62 -6.82 11.06
CA ASN A 63 -17.49 -5.90 10.94
C ASN A 63 -17.36 -5.36 9.50
N LEU A 64 -18.34 -4.55 9.09
CA LEU A 64 -18.40 -3.99 7.74
C LEU A 64 -17.15 -3.18 7.36
N LYS A 65 -16.59 -2.41 8.30
CA LYS A 65 -15.38 -1.62 8.08
C LYS A 65 -14.13 -2.49 7.92
N GLY A 66 -13.99 -3.52 8.76
CA GLY A 66 -12.91 -4.49 8.64
C GLY A 66 -12.99 -5.25 7.32
N LYS A 67 -14.20 -5.68 6.95
CA LYS A 67 -14.47 -6.36 5.69
C LYS A 67 -14.08 -5.50 4.49
N ALA A 68 -14.48 -4.23 4.44
CA ALA A 68 -14.13 -3.32 3.34
C ALA A 68 -12.61 -3.14 3.17
N LYS A 69 -11.86 -3.06 4.29
CA LYS A 69 -10.39 -3.01 4.27
C LYS A 69 -9.79 -4.31 3.76
N TRP A 70 -10.27 -5.44 4.28
CA TRP A 70 -9.81 -6.75 3.86
C TRP A 70 -10.07 -6.98 2.37
N GLU A 71 -11.25 -6.62 1.86
CA GLU A 71 -11.59 -6.70 0.44
C GLU A 71 -10.66 -5.84 -0.42
N ALA A 72 -10.41 -4.59 -0.02
CA ALA A 72 -9.50 -3.70 -0.73
C ALA A 72 -8.06 -4.26 -0.81
N TRP A 73 -7.57 -4.91 0.25
CA TRP A 73 -6.26 -5.59 0.22
C TRP A 73 -6.32 -6.87 -0.61
N ASN A 74 -7.35 -7.69 -0.44
CA ASN A 74 -7.53 -8.96 -1.13
C ASN A 74 -7.68 -8.82 -2.66
N LEU A 75 -8.14 -7.66 -3.16
CA LEU A 75 -8.23 -7.36 -4.59
C LEU A 75 -6.86 -7.13 -5.26
N ASN A 76 -5.82 -6.84 -4.46
CA ASN A 76 -4.48 -6.49 -4.95
C ASN A 76 -3.46 -7.62 -4.78
N LYS A 77 -3.90 -8.87 -4.65
CA LYS A 77 -3.00 -10.04 -4.63
C LYS A 77 -2.35 -10.28 -5.98
#